data_AF-A0A6V7LV61-F1
#
_entry.id   AF-A0A6V7LV61-F1
#
_cell.length_a   1.000
_cell.length_b   1.000
_cell.length_c   1.000
_cell.angle_alpha   90.00
_cell.angle_beta   90.00
_cell.angle_gamma   90.00
#
_symmetry.space_group_name_H-M   'P 1'
#
loop_
_entity.id
_entity.type
_entity.pdbx_description
1 polymer ?
#
loop_
_entity_poly.entity_id
_entity_poly.type
_entity_poly.pdbx_seq_one_letter_code
_entity_poly.pdbx_strand_id
1 'polypeptide(L)'
;LPFTEAVVRETMRIETLAPFGVAHTATEDATLGGYDVPKGTTVLTNLSAMHNDPEFWGDPQNFRPERFLNKDGTLGKDPTLPFGL
;
A
#
# COMPACT_ATOMS: atom_id res chain seq x y z
N LEU A 1 0.51 6.20 -21.56
CA LEU A 1 1.69 5.33 -21.62
C LEU A 1 1.61 4.30 -20.50
N PRO A 2 0.84 3.20 -20.67
CA PRO A 2 0.51 2.29 -19.57
C PRO A 2 1.74 1.72 -18.86
N PHE A 3 2.75 1.29 -19.63
CA PHE A 3 3.97 0.73 -19.06
C PHE A 3 4.79 1.75 -18.26
N THR A 4 4.87 3.01 -18.73
CA THR A 4 5.57 4.08 -17.99
C THR A 4 4.94 4.32 -16.63
N GLU A 5 3.62 4.36 -16.55
CA GLU A 5 2.93 4.53 -15.27
C GLU A 5 3.06 3.30 -14.38
N ALA A 6 3.03 2.09 -14.95
CA ALA A 6 3.28 0.86 -14.22
C ALA A 6 4.69 0.83 -13.58
N VAL A 7 5.70 1.35 -14.28
CA VAL A 7 7.06 1.54 -13.73
C VAL A 7 7.06 2.51 -12.56
N VAL A 8 6.33 3.63 -12.66
CA VAL A 8 6.21 4.61 -11.57
C VAL A 8 5.53 3.98 -10.35
N ARG A 9 4.44 3.24 -10.54
CA ARG A 9 3.73 2.55 -9.44
C ARG A 9 4.60 1.48 -8.77
N GLU A 10 5.31 0.66 -9.54
CA GLU A 10 6.21 -0.35 -8.97
C GLU A 10 7.39 0.26 -8.23
N THR A 11 7.90 1.40 -8.70
CA THR A 11 8.94 2.16 -7.98
C THR A 11 8.44 2.60 -6.61
N MET A 12 7.22 3.16 -6.52
CA MET A 12 6.66 3.62 -5.25
C MET A 12 6.30 2.47 -4.29
N ARG A 13 5.92 1.31 -4.83
CA ARG A 13 5.67 0.10 -4.02
C ARG A 13 6.97 -0.42 -3.43
N ILE A 14 7.94 -0.75 -4.28
CA ILE A 14 9.16 -1.45 -3.87
C ILE A 14 10.03 -0.57 -2.95
N GLU A 15 10.13 0.72 -3.27
CA GLU A 15 10.77 1.74 -2.43
C GLU A 15 9.69 2.56 -1.71
N THR A 16 9.19 2.02 -0.60
CA THR A 16 8.14 2.67 0.20
C THR A 16 8.71 3.87 0.97
N LEU A 17 8.67 5.05 0.37
CA LEU A 17 9.27 6.27 0.94
C LEU A 17 8.74 6.64 2.33
N ALA A 18 7.42 6.47 2.55
CA ALA A 18 6.75 6.74 3.82
C ALA A 18 6.21 5.42 4.41
N PRO A 19 7.03 4.60 5.07
CA PRO A 19 6.66 3.23 5.47
C PRO A 19 5.46 3.16 6.44
N PHE A 20 5.20 4.24 7.18
CA PHE A 20 4.08 4.35 8.12
C PHE A 20 3.05 5.42 7.75
N GLY A 21 3.17 6.04 6.56
CA GLY A 21 2.36 7.18 6.17
C GLY A 21 2.46 8.36 7.14
N VAL A 22 1.37 9.12 7.27
CA VAL A 22 1.19 10.13 8.32
C VAL A 22 0.52 9.48 9.52
N ALA A 23 0.86 9.89 10.74
CA ALA A 23 0.22 9.38 11.95
C ALA A 23 -1.23 9.89 12.06
N HIS A 24 -2.16 8.98 12.32
CA HIS A 24 -3.57 9.29 12.58
C HIS A 24 -3.86 9.14 14.08
N THR A 25 -5.00 9.65 14.53
CA THR A 25 -5.49 9.47 15.91
C THR A 25 -6.95 9.06 15.88
N ALA A 26 -7.33 8.06 16.69
CA ALA A 26 -8.72 7.66 16.86
C ALA A 26 -9.53 8.80 17.50
N THR A 27 -10.55 9.30 16.80
CA THR A 27 -11.37 10.44 17.27
C THR A 27 -12.45 10.01 18.26
N GLU A 28 -12.77 8.72 18.29
CA GLU A 28 -13.72 8.05 19.16
C GLU A 28 -13.24 6.62 19.47
N ASP A 29 -13.88 5.96 20.44
CA ASP A 29 -13.63 4.56 20.72
C ASP A 29 -14.10 3.72 19.52
N ALA A 30 -13.24 2.83 19.03
CA ALA A 30 -13.48 2.02 17.85
C ALA A 30 -13.04 0.57 18.09
N THR A 31 -13.37 -0.31 17.14
CA THR A 31 -12.81 -1.66 17.09
C THR A 31 -12.11 -1.88 15.75
N LEU A 32 -10.94 -2.54 15.77
CA LEU A 32 -10.17 -2.85 14.57
C LEU A 32 -9.57 -4.24 14.70
N GLY A 33 -9.85 -5.13 13.75
CA GLY A 33 -9.30 -6.50 13.76
C GLY A 33 -9.67 -7.33 14.99
N GLY A 34 -10.79 -7.01 15.65
CA GLY A 34 -11.23 -7.65 16.90
C GLY A 34 -10.62 -7.05 18.18
N TYR A 35 -9.83 -5.98 18.07
CA TYR A 35 -9.27 -5.25 19.21
C TYR A 35 -10.02 -3.94 19.46
N ASP A 36 -10.14 -3.56 20.73
CA ASP A 36 -10.62 -2.23 21.13
C ASP A 36 -9.53 -1.18 20.90
N VAL A 37 -9.89 -0.08 20.24
CA VAL A 37 -9.04 1.07 19.95
C VAL A 37 -9.67 2.29 20.62
N PRO A 38 -9.25 2.65 21.85
CA PRO A 38 -9.80 3.80 22.55
C PRO A 38 -9.53 5.11 21.82
N LYS A 39 -10.41 6.09 22.03
CA LYS A 39 -10.23 7.48 21.61
C LYS A 39 -8.87 8.01 22.06
N GLY A 40 -8.19 8.71 21.16
CA GLY A 40 -6.87 9.27 21.40
C GLY A 40 -5.71 8.32 21.08
N THR A 41 -5.98 7.07 20.73
CA THR A 41 -4.94 6.12 20.29
C THR A 41 -4.31 6.60 18.99
N THR A 42 -2.98 6.70 18.96
CA THR A 42 -2.22 6.94 17.71
C THR A 42 -2.27 5.70 16.82
N VAL A 43 -2.63 5.89 15.56
CA VAL A 43 -2.74 4.84 14.55
C VAL A 43 -1.68 5.09 13.47
N LEU A 44 -0.86 4.08 13.20
CA LEU A 44 0.15 4.08 12.15
C LEU A 44 -0.20 3.02 11.11
N THR A 45 -0.30 3.42 9.84
CA THR A 45 -0.60 2.50 8.74
C THR A 45 0.70 1.91 8.21
N ASN A 46 0.93 0.61 8.39
CA ASN A 46 2.16 -0.05 7.94
C ASN A 46 2.13 -0.33 6.41
N LEU A 47 2.36 0.73 5.62
CA LEU A 47 2.44 0.65 4.16
C LEU A 47 3.61 -0.23 3.71
N SER A 48 4.74 -0.21 4.43
CA SER A 48 5.89 -1.06 4.09
C SER A 48 5.53 -2.55 4.15
N ALA A 49 4.81 -2.98 5.20
CA ALA A 49 4.33 -4.35 5.29
C ALA A 49 3.35 -4.69 4.15
N MET A 50 2.40 -3.80 3.86
CA MET A 50 1.43 -3.98 2.77
C MET A 50 2.13 -4.09 1.39
N HIS A 51 3.14 -3.27 1.14
CA HIS A 51 3.91 -3.29 -0.10
C HIS A 51 4.82 -4.50 -0.23
N ASN A 52 5.20 -5.13 0.87
CA ASN A 52 6.10 -6.28 0.92
C ASN A 52 5.39 -7.59 1.27
N ASP A 53 4.06 -7.62 1.29
CA ASP A 53 3.28 -8.82 1.59
C ASP A 53 3.43 -9.87 0.46
N PRO A 54 4.06 -11.02 0.71
CA PRO A 54 4.22 -12.07 -0.30
C PRO A 54 2.89 -12.77 -0.63
N GLU A 55 1.89 -12.76 0.23
CA GLU A 55 0.58 -13.34 -0.09
C GLU A 55 -0.15 -12.52 -1.15
N PHE A 56 0.00 -11.19 -1.09
CA PHE A 56 -0.59 -10.28 -2.07
C PHE A 56 0.27 -10.12 -3.33
N TRP A 57 1.58 -9.95 -3.17
CA TRP A 57 2.49 -9.61 -4.28
C TRP A 57 3.24 -10.80 -4.88
N GLY A 58 3.22 -11.97 -4.23
CA GLY A 58 3.98 -13.16 -4.60
C GLY A 58 5.48 -13.00 -4.31
N ASP A 59 6.16 -12.22 -5.14
CA ASP A 59 7.60 -11.96 -5.10
C ASP A 59 7.93 -10.47 -4.90
N PRO A 60 7.54 -9.87 -3.76
CA PRO A 60 7.57 -8.41 -3.55
C PRO A 60 8.96 -7.78 -3.68
N GLN A 61 10.04 -8.56 -3.54
CA GLN A 61 11.42 -8.09 -3.69
C GLN A 61 11.87 -7.96 -5.16
N ASN A 62 11.11 -8.51 -6.11
CA ASN A 62 11.40 -8.38 -7.54
C ASN A 62 10.66 -7.16 -8.12
N PHE A 63 11.42 -6.28 -8.77
CA PHE A 63 10.88 -5.17 -9.55
C PHE A 63 10.16 -5.70 -10.80
N ARG A 64 8.83 -5.68 -10.79
CA ARG A 64 7.98 -6.22 -11.88
C ARG A 64 6.81 -5.30 -12.20
N PRO A 65 7.00 -4.25 -13.04
CA PRO A 65 5.94 -3.31 -13.43
C PRO A 65 4.67 -3.98 -13.99
N GLU A 66 4.80 -5.15 -14.61
CA GLU A 66 3.71 -5.90 -15.22
C GLU A 66 2.59 -6.24 -14.23
N ARG A 67 2.87 -6.26 -12.92
CA ARG A 67 1.85 -6.47 -11.87
C ARG A 67 0.77 -5.37 -11.82
N PHE A 68 1.04 -4.21 -12.42
CA PHE A 68 0.07 -3.10 -12.54
C PHE A 68 -0.63 -3.07 -13.91
N LEU A 69 -0.43 -4.08 -14.75
CA LEU A 69 -1.06 -4.16 -16.07
C LEU A 69 -2.11 -5.28 -16.10
N ASN A 70 -3.21 -5.01 -16.78
CA ASN A 70 -4.17 -6.04 -17.19
C ASN A 70 -3.60 -6.87 -18.34
N LYS A 71 -4.24 -8.01 -18.64
CA LYS A 71 -3.79 -8.92 -19.73
C LYS A 71 -3.78 -8.27 -21.12
N ASP A 72 -4.55 -7.21 -21.32
CA ASP A 72 -4.62 -6.45 -22.57
C ASP A 72 -3.58 -5.30 -22.64
N GLY A 73 -2.72 -5.17 -21.63
CA GLY A 73 -1.70 -4.13 -21.55
C GLY A 73 -2.22 -2.76 -21.05
N THR A 74 -3.48 -2.66 -20.66
CA THR A 74 -4.02 -1.47 -19.99
C THR A 74 -3.60 -1.43 -18.52
N LEU A 75 -3.66 -0.25 -17.89
CA LEU A 75 -3.37 -0.13 -16.46
C LEU A 75 -4.48 -0.77 -15.62
N GLY A 76 -4.07 -1.62 -14.68
CA GLY A 76 -4.92 -2.14 -13.62
C GLY A 76 -5.18 -1.12 -12.52
N LYS A 77 -5.98 -1.54 -11.52
CA LYS A 77 -6.16 -0.78 -10.28
C LYS A 77 -4.82 -0.66 -9.54
N ASP A 78 -4.56 0.49 -8.94
CA ASP A 78 -3.41 0.68 -8.05
C ASP A 78 -3.80 0.38 -6.59
N PRO A 79 -3.27 -0.69 -5.97
CA PRO A 79 -3.53 -1.00 -4.56
C PRO A 79 -2.45 -0.45 -3.60
N THR A 80 -1.48 0.34 -4.09
CA THR A 80 -0.31 0.72 -3.28
C THR A 80 -0.57 1.86 -2.30
N LEU A 81 -1.58 2.71 -2.51
CA LEU A 81 -1.89 3.82 -1.59
C LEU A 81 -0.65 4.65 -1.18
N PRO A 82 0.25 5.03 -2.12
CA PRO A 82 1.56 5.59 -1.77
C PRO A 82 1.46 6.98 -1.13
N PHE A 83 0.27 7.58 -1.15
CA PHE A 83 -0.06 8.87 -0.55
C PHE A 83 -1.11 8.74 0.56
N GLY A 84 -1.34 7.54 1.10
CA GLY A 84 -2.35 7.27 2.12
C GLY A 84 -3.78 7.13 1.56
N LEU A 85 -4.75 7.17 2.47
CA LEU A 85 -6.20 7.19 2.25
C LEU A 85 -6.84 8.34 3.03
#